data_AF-A0A0D2UZ64-F1
#
_entry.id   AF-A0A0D2UZ64-F1
#
_cell.length_a   1.000
_cell.length_b   1.000
_cell.length_c   1.000
_cell.angle_alpha   90.00
_cell.angle_beta   90.00
_cell.angle_gamma   90.00
#
_symmetry.space_group_name_H-M   'P 1'
#
loop_
_entity.id
_entity.type
_entity.pdbx_description
1 polymer ?
#
loop_
_entity_poly.entity_id
_entity_poly.type
_entity_poly.pdbx_seq_one_letter_code
_entity_poly.pdbx_strand_id
1 'polypeptide(L)' 'MESSLPKGAIEIADVDLLRREDEYIVVKANCISSIMELALNCSAELPEERKDMKDVVVELKKIKQRLLNNIQHF' A
#
# COMPACT_ATOMS: atom_id res chain seq x y z
N MET A 1 -8.97 10.85 8.13
CA MET A 1 -9.24 10.09 6.89
C MET A 1 -9.55 8.68 7.34
N GLU A 2 -10.83 8.35 7.30
CA GLU A 2 -11.43 7.16 7.92
C GLU A 2 -10.86 5.86 7.35
N SER A 3 -10.60 4.90 8.23
CA SER A 3 -9.95 3.58 8.08
C SER A 3 -10.68 2.58 7.17
N SER A 4 -11.09 3.02 5.98
CA SER A 4 -11.86 2.25 4.99
C SER A 4 -11.00 1.55 3.93
N LEU A 5 -9.72 1.91 3.82
CA LEU A 5 -8.84 1.46 2.74
C LEU A 5 -8.68 -0.06 2.58
N PRO A 6 -8.58 -0.89 3.64
CA PRO A 6 -8.29 -2.32 3.46
C PRO A 6 -9.38 -3.07 2.70
N LYS A 7 -10.65 -2.74 2.94
CA LYS A 7 -11.80 -3.36 2.25
C LYS A 7 -11.90 -2.89 0.80
N GLY A 8 -11.78 -1.58 0.58
CA GLY A 8 -11.80 -1.01 -0.77
C GLY A 8 -10.68 -1.55 -1.65
N ALA A 9 -9.47 -1.74 -1.09
CA ALA A 9 -8.34 -2.31 -1.80
C ALA A 9 -8.61 -3.74 -2.29
N ILE A 10 -9.29 -4.58 -1.50
CA ILE A 10 -9.63 -5.97 -1.89
C ILE A 10 -10.62 -6.00 -3.06
N GLU A 11 -11.55 -5.04 -3.14
CA GLU A 11 -12.57 -5.01 -4.19
C GLU A 11 -12.07 -4.54 -5.54
N ILE A 12 -11.07 -3.63 -5.55
CA ILE A 12 -10.56 -3.00 -6.77
C ILE A 12 -9.23 -3.57 -7.26
N ALA A 13 -8.50 -4.28 -6.40
CA ALA A 13 -7.24 -4.87 -6.79
C ALA A 13 -7.45 -5.99 -7.78
N ASP A 14 -6.49 -6.14 -8.69
CA ASP A 14 -6.44 -7.28 -9.59
C ASP A 14 -6.44 -8.59 -8.80
N VAL A 15 -7.16 -9.58 -9.32
CA VAL A 15 -7.32 -10.89 -8.67
C VAL A 15 -5.96 -11.56 -8.45
N ASP A 16 -4.97 -11.35 -9.33
CA ASP A 16 -3.64 -11.91 -9.18
C ASP A 16 -2.80 -11.17 -8.11
N LEU A 17 -3.20 -9.95 -7.72
CA LEU A 17 -2.58 -9.20 -6.62
C LEU A 17 -3.23 -9.51 -5.26
N LEU A 18 -4.56 -9.62 -5.21
CA LEU A 18 -5.33 -9.96 -4.01
C LEU A 18 -6.33 -11.09 -4.27
N ARG A 19 -5.92 -12.32 -3.97
CA ARG A 19 -6.79 -13.50 -4.00
C ARG A 19 -7.48 -13.67 -2.66
N ARG A 20 -8.77 -14.03 -2.66
CA ARG A 20 -9.54 -14.25 -1.43
C ARG A 20 -9.00 -15.41 -0.58
N GLU A 21 -8.37 -16.38 -1.24
CA GLU A 21 -7.82 -17.57 -0.62
C GLU A 21 -6.37 -17.39 -0.14
N ASP A 22 -5.78 -16.21 -0.35
CA ASP A 22 -4.41 -15.91 0.08
C ASP A 22 -4.34 -15.75 1.60
N GLU A 23 -3.55 -16.58 2.27
CA GLU A 23 -3.37 -16.53 3.72
C GLU A 23 -2.81 -15.16 4.20
N TYR A 24 -2.14 -14.43 3.31
CA TYR A 24 -1.59 -13.10 3.56
C TYR A 24 -2.44 -11.97 2.99
N ILE A 25 -3.70 -12.22 2.60
CA ILE A 25 -4.58 -11.23 1.95
C ILE A 25 -4.67 -9.92 2.74
N VAL A 26 -4.79 -9.98 4.07
CA VAL A 26 -4.89 -8.80 4.93
C VAL A 26 -3.60 -7.97 4.87
N VAL A 27 -2.44 -8.65 4.91
CA VAL A 27 -1.12 -8.01 4.83
C VAL A 27 -0.94 -7.34 3.48
N LYS A 28 -1.26 -8.04 2.39
CA LYS A 28 -1.16 -7.51 1.03
C LYS A 28 -2.13 -6.33 0.82
N ALA A 29 -3.37 -6.45 1.29
CA ALA A 29 -4.37 -5.38 1.19
C ALA A 29 -3.93 -4.12 1.96
N ASN A 30 -3.33 -4.29 3.14
CA ASN A 30 -2.75 -3.18 3.89
C ASN A 30 -1.57 -2.53 3.16
N CYS A 31 -0.69 -3.34 2.54
CA CYS A 31 0.42 -2.80 1.75
C CYS A 31 -0.08 -2.02 0.53
N ILE A 32 -1.06 -2.55 -0.19
CA ILE A 32 -1.69 -1.86 -1.34
C ILE A 32 -2.35 -0.56 -0.87
N SER A 33 -3.08 -0.58 0.24
CA SER A 33 -3.68 0.61 0.83
C SER A 33 -2.63 1.70 1.12
N SER A 34 -1.50 1.34 1.74
CA SER A 34 -0.40 2.28 1.98
C SER A 34 0.24 2.80 0.69
N ILE A 35 0.34 1.97 -0.36
CA ILE A 35 0.83 2.40 -1.68
C ILE A 35 -0.15 3.40 -2.30
N MET A 36 -1.45 3.15 -2.23
CA MET A 36 -2.47 4.06 -2.77
C MET A 36 -2.46 5.40 -2.02
N GLU A 37 -2.35 5.39 -0.69
CA GLU A 37 -2.18 6.62 0.10
C GLU A 37 -0.92 7.39 -0.31
N LEU A 38 0.20 6.70 -0.51
CA LEU A 38 1.42 7.33 -0.98
C LEU A 38 1.29 7.89 -2.41
N ALA A 39 0.59 7.16 -3.29
CA ALA A 39 0.32 7.59 -4.66
C ALA A 39 -0.57 8.84 -4.70
N LEU A 40 -1.59 8.94 -3.82
CA LEU A 40 -2.41 10.14 -3.67
C LEU A 40 -1.55 11.34 -3.24
N ASN A 41 -0.66 11.16 -2.26
CA ASN A 41 0.28 12.21 -1.84
C ASN A 41 1.27 12.61 -2.96
N CYS A 42 1.65 11.68 -3.84
CA CYS A 42 2.50 12.00 -5.00
C CYS A 42 1.73 12.71 -6.12
N SER A 43 0.42 12.53 -6.17
CA SER A 43 -0.46 13.02 -7.23
C SER A 43 -1.27 14.25 -6.81
N ALA A 44 -0.85 14.93 -5.74
CA ALA A 44 -1.45 16.20 -5.34
C ALA A 44 -1.44 17.20 -6.52
N GLU A 45 -2.52 17.97 -6.65
CA GLU A 45 -2.72 18.88 -7.78
C GLU A 45 -1.59 19.91 -7.85
N LEU A 46 -1.29 20.53 -6.70
CA LEU A 46 -0.23 21.52 -6.56
C LEU A 46 1.13 20.84 -6.39
N PRO A 47 2.17 21.29 -7.13
CA PRO A 47 3.52 20.74 -7.00
C PRO A 47 4.08 20.79 -5.58
N GLU A 48 3.75 21.83 -4.81
CA GLU A 48 4.29 22.07 -3.47
C GLU A 48 3.67 21.15 -2.41
N GLU A 49 2.50 20.59 -2.68
CA GLU A 49 1.81 19.63 -1.81
C GLU A 49 2.26 18.19 -2.08
N ARG A 50 2.95 17.95 -3.21
CA ARG A 50 3.47 16.63 -3.53
C ARG A 50 4.58 16.24 -2.58
N LYS A 51 4.51 15.02 -2.08
CA LYS A 51 5.54 14.48 -1.19
C LYS A 51 6.92 14.48 -1.86
N ASP A 52 7.96 14.81 -1.10
CA ASP A 52 9.35 14.74 -1.59
C ASP A 52 9.71 13.31 -2.01
N MET A 53 10.35 13.17 -3.18
CA MET A 53 10.61 11.85 -3.76
C MET A 53 11.60 11.01 -2.93
N LYS A 54 12.48 11.64 -2.14
CA LYS A 54 13.35 10.92 -1.19
C LYS A 54 12.51 10.29 -0.07
N ASP A 55 11.52 11.02 0.44
CA ASP A 55 10.60 10.51 1.46
C ASP A 55 9.70 9.41 0.90
N VAL A 56 9.27 9.54 -0.36
CA VAL A 56 8.53 8.48 -1.07
C VAL A 56 9.34 7.19 -1.13
N VAL A 57 10.63 7.25 -1.49
CA VAL A 57 11.50 6.07 -1.50
C VAL A 57 11.64 5.44 -0.11
N VAL A 58 11.74 6.25 0.93
CA VAL A 58 11.80 5.77 2.32
C VAL A 58 10.51 5.04 2.70
N GLU A 59 9.34 5.61 2.40
CA GLU A 59 8.05 4.98 2.69
C GLU A 59 7.84 3.69 1.88
N LEU A 60 8.21 3.65 0.60
CA LEU A 60 8.16 2.43 -0.22
C LEU A 60 9.04 1.32 0.36
N LYS A 61 10.25 1.64 0.85
CA LYS A 61 11.12 0.67 1.53
C LYS A 61 10.47 0.12 2.80
N LYS A 62 9.80 0.97 3.59
CA LYS A 62 9.06 0.54 4.80
C LYS A 62 7.86 -0.34 4.44
N ILE A 63 7.12 -0.04 3.38
CA ILE A 63 6.00 -0.89 2.91
C ILE A 63 6.54 -2.25 2.46
N LYS A 64 7.61 -2.28 1.65
CA LYS A 64 8.27 -3.53 1.22
C LYS A 64 8.75 -4.35 2.42
N GLN A 65 9.40 -3.72 3.40
CA GLN A 65 9.89 -4.41 4.59
C GLN A 65 8.74 -5.02 5.40
N ARG A 66 7.63 -4.29 5.59
CA ARG A 66 6.43 -4.83 6.25
C ARG A 66 5.87 -6.04 5.51
N LEU A 67 5.77 -5.97 4.18
CA LEU A 67 5.32 -7.11 3.37
C LEU A 67 6.22 -8.34 3.57
N LEU A 68 7.53 -8.17 3.44
CA LEU A 68 8.50 -9.25 3.56
C LEU A 68 8.50 -9.86 4.97
N ASN A 69 8.44 -9.04 6.02
CA ASN A 69 8.43 -9.53 7.41
C ASN A 69 7.18 -10.37 7.74
N ASN A 70 6.04 -10.10 7.09
CA ASN A 70 4.80 -10.82 7.37
C ASN A 70 4.60 -12.04 6.47
N ILE A 71 5.19 -12.06 5.26
CA ILE A 71 5.06 -13.18 4.31
C ILE A 71 6.23 -14.17 4.44
N GLN A 72 7.43 -13.72 4.79
CA GLN A 72 8.63 -14.56 4.85
C GLN A 72 8.92 -15.09 6.27
N HIS A 73 7.91 -15.51 7.01
CA HIS A 73 8.17 -16.23 8.25
C HIS A 73 8.89 -17.56 7.92
N PHE A 74 10.20 -17.61 8.20
CA PHE A 74 10.95 -18.85 8.43
C PHE A 74 10.79 -19.28 9.88
#